data_AF-A0A1S3RTT0-F1
#
_entry.id   AF-A0A1S3RTT0-F1
#
_cell.length_a   1.000
_cell.length_b   1.000
_cell.length_c   1.000
_cell.angle_alpha   90.00
_cell.angle_beta   90.00
_cell.angle_gamma   90.00
#
_symmetry.space_group_name_H-M   'P 1'
#
loop_
_entity.id
_entity.type
_entity.pdbx_description
1 polymer ?
#
loop_
_entity_poly.entity_id
_entity_poly.type
_entity_poly.pdbx_seq_one_letter_code
_entity_poly.pdbx_strand_id
1 'polypeptide(L)'
;MNIGSFVQLLFAVLLQLHLYAVKTAHIPKNGEKSKNDVVPFMDVYNKSMCRTREMLVDIFQEYPDEIEHTYIPSCVVLMRCAGCCNDEALECVPTETKNVTMEVIQVKQRVSQHNFQLSFTEHRKCECRPKPEVKAKKEKGNDQKRKKERDTGTMRSEAYASASSVACLHMGTMSLLMVGLILEELVCIL
;
A
#
# COMPACT_ATOMS: atom_id res chain seq x y z
N MET A 1 -59.34 -14.00 16.63
CA MET A 1 -58.16 -13.12 16.42
C MET A 1 -58.50 -12.08 15.37
N ASN A 2 -58.39 -10.80 15.72
CA ASN A 2 -58.87 -9.71 14.88
C ASN A 2 -57.82 -9.36 13.81
N ILE A 3 -58.19 -9.31 12.54
CA ILE A 3 -57.29 -9.08 11.39
C ILE A 3 -56.49 -7.77 11.59
N GLY A 4 -57.11 -6.76 12.20
CA GLY A 4 -56.44 -5.50 12.53
C GLY A 4 -55.24 -5.67 13.49
N SER A 5 -55.31 -6.61 14.43
CA SER A 5 -54.21 -6.88 15.36
C SER A 5 -53.04 -7.57 14.65
N PHE A 6 -53.31 -8.43 13.67
CA PHE A 6 -52.28 -9.09 12.87
C PHE A 6 -51.55 -8.08 11.96
N VAL A 7 -52.29 -7.17 11.33
CA VAL A 7 -51.71 -6.10 10.51
C VAL A 7 -50.85 -5.15 11.36
N GLN A 8 -51.28 -4.82 12.57
CA GLN A 8 -50.51 -4.00 13.51
C GLN A 8 -49.18 -4.67 13.93
N LEU A 9 -49.21 -5.97 14.20
CA LEU A 9 -48.02 -6.74 14.56
C LEU A 9 -47.03 -6.82 13.39
N LEU A 10 -47.51 -7.06 12.18
CA LEU A 10 -46.66 -7.06 10.98
C LEU A 10 -45.99 -5.69 10.76
N PHE A 11 -46.72 -4.59 10.92
CA PHE A 11 -46.17 -3.25 10.77
C PHE A 11 -45.09 -2.95 11.82
N ALA A 12 -45.31 -3.36 13.07
CA ALA A 12 -44.34 -3.20 14.15
C ALA A 12 -43.03 -3.96 13.88
N VAL A 13 -43.12 -5.20 13.40
CA VAL A 13 -41.96 -6.03 13.06
C VAL A 13 -41.16 -5.43 11.89
N LEU A 14 -41.86 -4.93 10.85
CA LEU A 14 -41.21 -4.26 9.73
C LEU A 14 -40.49 -2.97 10.16
N LEU A 15 -41.10 -2.19 11.04
CA LEU A 15 -40.49 -0.98 11.59
C LEU A 15 -39.23 -1.31 12.41
N GLN A 16 -39.29 -2.35 13.23
CA GLN A 16 -38.15 -2.81 14.03
C GLN A 16 -37.00 -3.32 13.16
N LEU A 17 -37.30 -4.04 12.08
CA LEU A 17 -36.29 -4.50 11.12
C LEU A 17 -35.63 -3.33 10.40
N HIS A 18 -36.40 -2.30 10.00
CA HIS A 18 -35.86 -1.08 9.42
C HIS A 18 -34.96 -0.31 10.38
N LEU A 19 -35.37 -0.14 11.65
CA LEU A 19 -34.52 0.50 12.65
C LEU A 19 -33.22 -0.27 12.89
N TYR A 20 -33.26 -1.61 12.88
CA TYR A 20 -32.06 -2.43 13.02
C TYR A 20 -31.10 -2.25 11.84
N ALA A 21 -31.62 -2.23 10.60
CA ALA A 21 -30.83 -1.97 9.39
C ALA A 21 -30.24 -0.55 9.37
N VAL A 22 -30.97 0.46 9.85
CA VAL A 22 -30.45 1.83 10.00
C VAL A 22 -29.36 1.89 11.08
N LYS A 23 -29.49 1.10 12.16
CA LYS A 23 -28.51 1.05 13.25
C LYS A 23 -27.24 0.30 12.86
N THR A 24 -27.30 -0.71 11.99
CA THR A 24 -26.10 -1.35 11.41
C THR A 24 -25.43 -0.50 10.34
N ALA A 25 -26.13 0.50 9.79
CA ALA A 25 -25.59 1.49 8.85
C ALA A 25 -25.00 2.74 9.53
N HIS A 26 -24.73 2.71 10.84
CA HIS A 26 -23.96 3.77 11.51
C HIS A 26 -22.50 3.71 11.04
N ILE A 27 -22.26 4.24 9.83
CA ILE A 27 -20.95 4.68 9.37
C ILE A 27 -20.46 5.62 10.48
N PRO A 28 -19.28 5.39 11.08
CA PRO A 28 -18.72 6.40 11.97
C PRO A 28 -18.67 7.68 11.16
N LYS A 29 -19.41 8.71 11.61
CA LYS A 29 -19.25 10.07 11.11
C LYS A 29 -17.78 10.37 11.31
N ASN A 30 -16.99 10.19 10.26
CA ASN A 30 -15.68 10.80 10.16
C ASN A 30 -16.03 12.29 10.21
N GLY A 31 -15.95 12.86 11.41
CA GLY A 31 -16.19 14.28 11.60
C GLY A 31 -15.38 15.00 10.53
N GLU A 32 -16.03 15.93 9.83
CA GLU A 32 -15.34 16.86 8.93
C GLU A 32 -14.11 17.37 9.68
N LYS A 33 -12.95 16.80 9.34
CA LYS A 33 -11.70 17.26 9.90
C LYS A 33 -11.52 18.67 9.41
N SER A 34 -11.42 19.60 10.34
CA SER A 34 -11.28 21.01 10.03
C SER A 34 -10.02 21.19 9.17
N LYS A 35 -9.98 22.25 8.35
CA LYS A 35 -8.86 22.53 7.45
C LYS A 35 -7.50 22.74 8.17
N ASN A 36 -7.45 22.63 9.50
CA ASN A 36 -6.27 22.78 10.35
C ASN A 36 -6.07 21.65 11.37
N ASP A 37 -6.56 20.44 11.10
CA ASP A 37 -6.37 19.33 12.05
C ASP A 37 -4.94 18.79 12.01
N VAL A 38 -4.13 19.22 12.98
CA VAL A 38 -2.78 18.69 13.22
C VAL A 38 -2.90 17.27 13.77
N VAL A 39 -2.29 16.29 13.10
CA VAL A 39 -2.19 14.91 13.61
C VAL A 39 -1.22 14.92 14.80
N PRO A 40 -1.62 14.46 16.00
CA PRO A 40 -0.75 14.44 17.17
C PRO A 40 0.55 13.68 16.92
N PHE A 41 1.66 14.12 17.52
CA PHE A 41 2.97 13.49 17.38
C PHE A 41 2.93 11.97 17.64
N MET A 42 2.27 11.54 18.73
CA MET A 42 2.18 10.13 19.07
C MET A 42 1.42 9.31 18.02
N ASP A 43 0.43 9.91 17.35
CA ASP A 43 -0.28 9.24 16.26
C ASP A 43 0.61 9.08 15.03
N VAL A 44 1.40 10.11 14.70
CA VAL A 44 2.39 10.04 13.62
C VAL A 44 3.41 8.94 13.94
N TYR A 45 4.03 8.99 15.12
CA TYR A 45 5.05 8.05 15.57
C TYR A 45 4.55 6.60 15.57
N ASN A 46 3.40 6.32 16.19
CA ASN A 46 2.85 4.97 16.26
C ASN A 46 2.38 4.44 14.90
N LYS A 47 1.93 5.32 14.00
CA LYS A 47 1.56 4.93 12.64
C LYS A 47 2.75 4.83 11.71
N SER A 48 3.88 5.48 11.99
CA SER A 48 5.08 5.45 11.16
C SER A 48 6.10 4.39 11.58
N MET A 49 6.01 3.84 12.79
CA MET A 49 6.98 2.84 13.28
C MET A 49 7.10 1.60 12.37
N CYS A 50 8.31 1.03 12.34
CA CYS A 50 8.63 -0.21 11.61
C CYS A 50 7.69 -1.36 12.00
N ARG A 51 6.90 -1.84 11.04
CA ARG A 51 6.01 -3.01 11.19
C ARG A 51 5.64 -3.59 9.84
N THR A 52 4.97 -4.73 9.85
CA THR A 52 4.37 -5.31 8.65
C THR A 52 3.18 -4.47 8.19
N ARG A 53 3.13 -4.14 6.89
CA ARG A 53 2.05 -3.38 6.25
C ARG A 53 1.71 -3.97 4.89
N GLU A 54 0.48 -3.76 4.47
CA GLU A 54 0.05 -4.03 3.11
C GLU A 54 0.72 -3.03 2.15
N MET A 55 1.33 -3.55 1.10
CA MET A 55 1.97 -2.78 0.04
C MET A 55 1.61 -3.37 -1.31
N LEU A 56 1.39 -2.51 -2.29
CA LEU A 56 1.29 -2.92 -3.69
C LEU A 56 2.70 -3.17 -4.22
N VAL A 57 2.92 -4.37 -4.74
CA VAL A 57 4.18 -4.80 -5.33
C VAL A 57 3.94 -5.14 -6.78
N ASP A 58 4.75 -4.56 -7.67
CA ASP A 58 4.71 -4.87 -9.10
C ASP A 58 5.25 -6.28 -9.33
N ILE A 59 4.48 -7.09 -10.06
CA ILE A 59 4.86 -8.47 -10.37
C ILE A 59 6.12 -8.52 -11.24
N PHE A 60 6.28 -7.58 -12.18
CA PHE A 60 7.46 -7.55 -13.06
C PHE A 60 8.77 -7.31 -12.32
N GLN A 61 8.71 -6.58 -11.21
CA GLN A 61 9.90 -6.32 -10.39
C GLN A 61 10.35 -7.57 -9.61
N GLU A 62 9.40 -8.41 -9.21
CA GLU A 62 9.68 -9.68 -8.50
C GLU A 62 10.05 -10.81 -9.48
N TYR A 63 9.51 -10.79 -10.71
CA TYR A 63 9.75 -11.79 -11.75
C TYR A 63 10.21 -11.14 -13.08
N PRO A 64 11.43 -10.57 -13.12
CA PRO A 64 11.94 -9.91 -14.32
C PRO A 64 12.25 -10.87 -15.48
N ASP A 65 12.45 -12.16 -15.20
CA ASP A 65 12.84 -13.16 -16.19
C ASP A 65 11.69 -13.58 -17.14
N GLU A 66 10.44 -13.19 -16.87
CA GLU A 66 9.25 -13.55 -17.66
C GLU A 66 8.86 -12.48 -18.70
N ILE A 67 9.86 -11.96 -19.43
CA ILE A 67 9.77 -10.78 -20.33
C ILE A 67 8.71 -10.88 -21.46
N GLU A 68 8.28 -12.08 -21.83
CA GLU A 68 7.26 -12.30 -22.88
C GLU A 68 5.81 -12.25 -22.37
N HIS A 69 5.61 -12.07 -21.06
CA HIS A 69 4.31 -12.23 -20.42
C HIS A 69 3.84 -10.93 -19.77
N THR A 70 2.53 -10.68 -19.82
CA THR A 70 1.89 -9.62 -19.03
C THR A 70 0.95 -10.26 -18.02
N TYR A 71 0.99 -9.82 -16.77
CA TYR A 71 0.10 -10.31 -15.73
C TYR A 71 -1.07 -9.37 -15.48
N ILE A 72 -2.25 -9.95 -15.23
CA ILE A 72 -3.45 -9.25 -14.80
C ILE A 72 -3.89 -9.85 -13.46
N PRO A 73 -3.90 -9.07 -12.35
CA PRO A 73 -3.41 -7.69 -12.25
C PRO A 73 -1.89 -7.57 -12.44
N SER A 74 -1.39 -6.37 -12.74
CA SER A 74 0.06 -6.12 -12.85
C SER A 74 0.76 -5.95 -11.49
N CYS A 75 -0.01 -5.75 -10.42
CA CYS A 75 0.48 -5.64 -9.05
C CYS A 75 -0.39 -6.45 -8.10
N VAL A 76 0.22 -6.89 -6.98
CA VAL A 76 -0.45 -7.64 -5.92
C VAL A 76 -0.25 -6.96 -4.57
N VAL A 77 -1.19 -7.17 -3.65
CA VAL A 77 -1.08 -6.69 -2.27
C VAL A 77 -0.31 -7.72 -1.45
N LEU A 78 0.84 -7.32 -0.89
CA LEU A 78 1.68 -8.18 -0.05
C LEU A 78 1.96 -7.52 1.29
N MET A 79 2.16 -8.37 2.29
CA MET A 79 2.66 -7.94 3.59
C MET A 79 4.17 -7.74 3.53
N ARG A 80 4.64 -6.50 3.66
CA ARG A 80 6.06 -6.14 3.65
C ARG A 80 6.42 -5.26 4.85
N CYS A 81 7.70 -5.24 5.21
CA CYS A 81 8.19 -4.40 6.29
C CYS A 81 8.25 -2.96 5.81
N ALA A 82 7.60 -2.06 6.53
CA ALA A 82 7.56 -0.66 6.19
C ALA A 82 7.42 0.22 7.44
N GLY A 83 7.95 1.43 7.35
CA GLY A 83 7.99 2.39 8.43
C GLY A 83 9.41 2.91 8.69
N CYS A 84 9.53 3.80 9.66
CA CYS A 84 10.80 4.36 10.09
C CYS A 84 11.28 3.71 11.40
N CYS A 85 12.59 3.77 11.58
CA CYS A 85 13.27 3.51 12.85
C CYS A 85 13.65 4.84 13.49
N ASN A 86 13.97 4.82 14.79
CA ASN A 86 14.31 6.03 15.55
C ASN A 86 15.71 6.59 15.23
N ASP A 87 16.53 5.82 14.53
CA ASP A 87 17.90 6.16 14.17
C ASP A 87 18.11 5.82 12.69
N GLU A 88 18.71 6.73 11.94
CA GLU A 88 19.02 6.59 10.51
C GLU A 88 20.07 5.51 10.24
N ALA A 89 20.89 5.16 11.23
CA ALA A 89 21.81 4.04 11.18
C ALA A 89 21.08 2.67 11.22
N LEU A 90 19.77 2.65 11.51
CA LEU A 90 18.95 1.45 11.51
C LEU A 90 18.12 1.33 10.22
N GLU A 91 17.82 0.10 9.83
CA GLU A 91 16.89 -0.25 8.75
C GLU A 91 15.78 -1.18 9.25
N CYS A 92 14.58 -1.01 8.71
CA CYS A 92 13.42 -1.84 9.02
C CYS A 92 13.45 -3.10 8.15
N VAL A 93 13.80 -4.24 8.76
CA VAL A 93 14.03 -5.51 8.04
C VAL A 93 13.14 -6.64 8.56
N PRO A 94 12.79 -7.62 7.71
CA PRO A 94 12.03 -8.78 8.16
C PRO A 94 12.87 -9.69 9.05
N THR A 95 12.26 -10.21 10.11
CA THR A 95 12.83 -11.26 10.97
C THR A 95 12.15 -12.61 10.78
N GLU A 96 10.96 -12.62 10.18
CA GLU A 96 10.22 -13.84 9.83
C GLU A 96 9.50 -13.60 8.51
N THR A 97 9.55 -14.58 7.60
CA THR A 97 8.92 -14.50 6.28
C THR A 97 8.10 -15.76 5.99
N LYS A 98 7.16 -15.66 5.05
CA LYS A 98 6.36 -16.77 4.54
C LYS A 98 6.06 -16.56 3.06
N ASN A 99 6.04 -17.63 2.28
CA ASN A 99 5.58 -17.57 0.90
C ASN A 99 4.05 -17.71 0.82
N VAL A 100 3.44 -16.93 -0.08
CA VAL A 100 2.02 -16.97 -0.41
C VAL A 100 1.88 -17.12 -1.90
N THR A 101 1.08 -18.09 -2.32
CA THR A 101 0.77 -18.32 -3.72
C THR A 101 -0.50 -17.57 -4.10
N MET A 102 -0.45 -16.80 -5.18
CA MET A 102 -1.55 -16.01 -5.70
C MET A 102 -1.83 -16.41 -7.15
N GLU A 103 -3.09 -16.35 -7.54
CA GLU A 103 -3.52 -16.60 -8.91
C GLU A 103 -3.58 -15.28 -9.67
N VAL A 104 -3.02 -15.27 -10.87
CA VAL A 104 -2.99 -14.14 -11.80
C VAL A 104 -3.33 -14.64 -13.19
N ILE A 105 -3.79 -13.75 -14.07
CA ILE A 105 -3.94 -14.09 -15.48
C ILE A 105 -2.63 -13.76 -16.20
N GLN A 106 -1.98 -14.77 -16.77
CA GLN A 106 -0.82 -14.58 -17.64
C GLN A 106 -1.28 -14.44 -19.09
N VAL A 107 -0.94 -13.31 -19.72
CA VAL A 107 -1.25 -12.99 -21.10
C VAL A 107 0.01 -13.12 -21.95
N LYS A 108 -0.02 -14.02 -22.93
CA LYS A 108 0.98 -14.10 -24.00
C LYS A 108 0.44 -13.38 -25.22
N GLN A 109 1.15 -12.36 -25.70
CA GLN A 109 0.70 -11.58 -26.86
C GLN A 109 0.45 -12.50 -28.05
N ARG A 110 -0.78 -12.46 -28.60
CA ARG A 110 -1.23 -13.22 -29.79
C ARG A 110 -1.38 -14.73 -29.61
N VAL A 111 -1.26 -15.29 -28.40
CA VAL A 111 -1.29 -16.74 -28.19
C VAL A 111 -2.44 -17.18 -27.28
N SER A 112 -2.44 -16.76 -26.01
CA SER A 112 -3.42 -17.27 -25.05
C SER A 112 -3.44 -16.45 -23.75
N GLN A 113 -4.54 -16.62 -23.00
CA GLN A 113 -4.70 -16.11 -21.64
C GLN A 113 -4.95 -17.28 -20.68
N HIS A 114 -4.05 -17.37 -19.72
CA HIS A 114 -3.91 -18.36 -18.66
C HIS A 114 -4.30 -17.99 -17.24
N ASN A 115 -5.00 -18.81 -16.45
CA ASN A 115 -4.77 -18.73 -15.00
C ASN A 115 -3.37 -19.27 -14.68
N PHE A 116 -2.60 -18.52 -13.90
CA PHE A 116 -1.23 -18.84 -13.54
C PHE A 116 -1.01 -18.56 -12.05
N GLN A 117 -0.12 -19.33 -11.41
CA GLN A 117 0.16 -19.19 -9.98
C GLN A 117 1.56 -18.65 -9.77
N LEU A 118 1.67 -17.55 -9.03
CA LEU A 118 2.93 -16.95 -8.61
C LEU A 118 3.09 -17.05 -7.11
N SER A 119 4.33 -17.22 -6.62
CA SER A 119 4.61 -17.41 -5.19
C SER A 119 5.49 -16.29 -4.63
N PHE A 120 4.86 -15.36 -3.92
CA PHE A 120 5.52 -14.18 -3.39
C PHE A 120 5.96 -14.38 -1.94
N THR A 121 7.05 -13.73 -1.54
CA THR A 121 7.45 -13.67 -0.13
C THR A 121 6.74 -12.53 0.60
N GLU A 122 6.07 -12.87 1.70
CA GLU A 122 5.52 -11.94 2.70
C GLU A 122 6.39 -11.89 3.94
N HIS A 123 6.41 -10.72 4.59
CA HIS A 123 7.04 -10.51 5.87
C HIS A 123 6.01 -10.70 6.99
N ARG A 124 6.35 -11.44 8.04
CA ARG A 124 5.46 -11.73 9.19
C ARG A 124 5.84 -10.90 10.41
N LYS A 125 7.14 -10.70 10.64
CA LYS A 125 7.68 -9.86 11.72
C LYS A 125 8.77 -8.95 11.18
N CYS A 126 8.85 -7.74 11.72
CA CYS A 126 9.79 -6.70 11.31
C CYS A 126 10.48 -6.09 12.53
N GLU A 127 11.77 -5.79 12.41
CA GLU A 127 12.56 -5.14 13.45
C GLU A 127 13.51 -4.11 12.85
N CYS A 128 13.89 -3.11 13.66
CA CYS A 128 14.95 -2.17 13.34
C CYS A 128 16.30 -2.80 13.65
N ARG A 129 17.15 -2.99 12.63
CA ARG A 129 18.50 -3.55 12.76
C ARG A 129 19.56 -2.58 12.23
N PRO A 130 20.79 -2.58 12.76
CA PRO A 130 21.87 -1.74 12.23
C PRO A 130 22.14 -2.05 10.76
N LYS A 131 22.23 -0.99 9.95
CA LYS A 131 22.63 -1.10 8.55
C LYS A 131 24.06 -1.64 8.47
N PRO A 132 24.36 -2.56 7.54
CA PRO A 132 25.74 -2.96 7.30
C PRO A 132 26.54 -1.73 6.86
N GLU A 133 27.63 -1.43 7.55
CA GLU A 133 28.53 -0.35 7.16
C GLU A 133 29.02 -0.62 5.74
N VAL A 134 28.60 0.22 4.78
CA VAL A 134 29.28 0.29 3.50
C VAL A 134 30.69 0.75 3.83
N LYS A 135 31.67 -0.16 3.75
CA LYS A 135 33.08 0.19 3.84
C LYS A 135 33.39 1.12 2.67
N ALA A 136 33.15 2.43 2.87
CA ALA A 136 33.75 3.45 2.04
C ALA A 136 35.25 3.14 2.07
N LYS A 137 35.83 2.90 0.90
CA LYS A 137 37.27 2.73 0.76
C LYS A 137 37.90 4.03 1.30
N LYS A 138 38.26 4.03 2.58
CA LYS A 138 39.01 5.10 3.19
C LYS A 138 40.39 5.07 2.54
N GLU A 139 40.62 6.01 1.63
CA GLU A 139 41.98 6.41 1.29
C GLU A 139 42.70 6.74 2.59
N LYS A 140 43.89 6.17 2.75
CA LYS A 140 44.69 6.23 3.98
C LYS A 140 45.08 7.68 4.27
N GLY A 141 44.34 8.34 5.16
CA GLY A 141 44.75 9.59 5.82
C GLY A 141 45.13 9.29 7.28
N ASN A 142 46.35 9.66 7.65
CA ASN A 142 47.05 9.31 8.88
C ASN A 142 46.41 9.87 10.16
N ASP A 143 46.72 9.19 11.27
CA ASP A 143 46.43 9.44 12.70
C ASP A 143 46.07 10.87 13.15
N GLN A 144 45.06 10.99 14.04
CA GLN A 144 45.33 11.20 15.47
C GLN A 144 44.06 11.18 16.35
N LYS A 145 44.16 10.32 17.36
CA LYS A 145 43.33 10.07 18.53
C LYS A 145 42.99 11.35 19.32
N ARG A 146 41.70 11.74 19.40
CA ARG A 146 41.17 12.55 20.52
C ARG A 146 39.80 12.07 20.96
N LYS A 147 39.77 11.58 22.20
CA LYS A 147 38.59 11.15 22.97
C LYS A 147 38.08 12.39 23.70
N LYS A 148 36.84 12.85 23.46
CA LYS A 148 36.01 13.46 24.52
C LYS A 148 34.52 13.52 24.15
N GLU A 149 33.75 13.07 25.13
CA GLU A 149 32.31 13.13 25.37
C GLU A 149 31.56 14.43 25.01
N ARG A 150 30.32 14.19 24.58
CA ARG A 150 29.05 14.74 25.11
C ARG A 150 28.55 16.11 24.62
N ASP A 151 27.31 16.02 24.13
CA ASP A 151 26.20 16.97 24.12
C ASP A 151 26.23 18.22 23.24
N THR A 152 24.98 18.60 22.96
CA THR A 152 24.46 19.85 22.41
C THR A 152 24.49 19.98 20.90
N GLY A 153 23.29 19.81 20.34
CA GLY A 153 23.01 20.14 18.96
C GLY A 153 23.19 21.64 18.68
N THR A 154 23.46 21.94 17.42
CA THR A 154 23.01 23.15 16.74
C THR A 154 23.09 22.90 15.23
N MET A 155 21.98 23.25 14.59
CA MET A 155 21.64 23.41 13.16
C MET A 155 22.74 23.27 12.09
N ARG A 156 22.36 22.67 10.95
CA ARG A 156 22.52 23.32 9.65
C ARG A 156 21.56 22.76 8.60
N SER A 157 20.66 23.60 8.15
CA SER A 157 19.93 23.46 6.90
C SER A 157 20.91 23.58 5.73
N GLU A 158 21.02 22.53 4.91
CA GLU A 158 21.54 22.65 3.55
C GLU A 158 20.59 21.93 2.60
N ALA A 159 20.01 22.74 1.73
CA ALA A 159 19.19 22.31 0.62
C ALA A 159 20.06 21.56 -0.39
N TYR A 160 19.59 20.41 -0.86
CA TYR A 160 20.01 19.87 -2.14
C TYR A 160 18.77 19.56 -2.97
N ALA A 161 18.56 20.43 -3.95
CA ALA A 161 17.72 20.19 -5.08
C ALA A 161 18.43 19.22 -6.04
N SER A 162 17.72 18.21 -6.51
CA SER A 162 17.99 17.64 -7.83
C SER A 162 16.70 17.11 -8.42
N ALA A 163 16.35 17.71 -9.55
CA ALA A 163 15.13 17.51 -10.31
C ALA A 163 15.25 16.39 -11.34
N SER A 164 14.08 16.08 -11.91
CA SER A 164 13.79 15.42 -13.19
C SER A 164 13.61 13.90 -13.12
N SER A 165 12.59 13.29 -13.74
CA SER A 165 11.97 13.66 -15.02
C SER A 165 10.56 13.07 -15.19
N VAL A 166 9.63 13.88 -15.70
CA VAL A 166 8.56 13.56 -16.66
C VAL A 166 7.79 12.24 -16.50
N ALA A 167 6.59 12.29 -15.90
CA ALA A 167 5.49 11.35 -16.19
C ALA A 167 4.14 11.90 -15.68
N CYS A 168 3.56 12.89 -16.36
CA CYS A 168 2.18 13.34 -16.06
C CYS A 168 1.32 13.64 -17.30
N LEU A 169 1.67 13.08 -18.47
CA LEU A 169 0.90 13.29 -19.70
C LEU A 169 0.32 12.02 -20.34
N HIS A 170 0.28 10.89 -19.64
CA HIS A 170 -0.24 9.64 -20.23
C HIS A 170 -1.32 8.91 -19.42
N MET A 171 -2.15 9.66 -18.68
CA MET A 171 -3.36 9.09 -18.05
C MET A 171 -4.65 9.42 -18.82
N GLY A 172 -4.57 10.23 -19.88
CA GLY A 172 -5.75 10.63 -20.68
C GLY A 172 -6.05 9.74 -21.89
N THR A 173 -5.04 9.05 -22.44
CA THR A 173 -5.19 8.30 -23.71
C THR A 173 -5.66 6.86 -23.52
N MET A 174 -5.43 6.24 -22.35
CA MET A 174 -5.92 4.89 -22.04
C MET A 174 -7.43 4.86 -21.74
N SER A 175 -8.02 5.98 -21.31
CA SER A 175 -9.44 6.07 -20.99
C SER A 175 -10.33 6.10 -22.25
N LEU A 176 -9.83 6.66 -23.35
CA LEU A 176 -10.55 6.74 -24.63
C LEU A 176 -10.58 5.41 -25.41
N LEU A 177 -9.55 4.56 -25.27
CA LEU A 177 -9.51 3.23 -25.89
C LEU A 177 -10.50 2.25 -25.23
N MET A 178 -10.72 2.36 -23.92
CA MET A 178 -11.69 1.52 -23.21
C MET A 178 -13.15 1.91 -23.52
N VAL A 179 -13.43 3.19 -23.78
CA VAL A 179 -14.76 3.64 -24.22
C VAL A 179 -15.03 3.20 -25.66
N GLY A 180 -14.02 3.17 -26.53
CA GLY A 180 -14.14 2.66 -27.91
C GLY A 180 -14.48 1.17 -28.01
N LEU A 181 -13.90 0.33 -27.16
CA LEU A 181 -14.16 -1.12 -27.16
C LEU A 181 -15.57 -1.49 -26.63
N ILE A 182 -16.15 -0.67 -25.75
CA ILE A 182 -17.51 -0.89 -25.23
C ILE A 182 -18.58 -0.44 -26.24
N LEU A 183 -18.26 0.51 -27.13
CA LEU A 183 -19.18 0.96 -28.18
C LEU A 183 -19.26 0.00 -29.38
N GLU A 184 -18.23 -0.80 -29.67
CA GLU A 184 -18.32 -1.83 -30.72
C GLU A 184 -19.20 -3.02 -30.32
N GLU A 185 -19.26 -3.40 -29.03
CA GLU A 185 -20.16 -4.49 -28.59
C GLU A 185 -21.65 -4.10 -28.60
N LEU A 186 -21.99 -2.81 -28.45
CA LEU A 186 -23.39 -2.38 -28.51
C LEU A 186 -23.96 -2.33 -29.94
N VAL A 187 -23.11 -2.16 -30.96
CA VAL A 187 -23.55 -2.16 -32.38
C VAL A 187 -23.81 -3.57 -32.90
N CYS A 188 -23.21 -4.61 -32.30
CA CYS A 188 -23.48 -6.00 -32.66
C CYS A 188 -24.75 -6.59 -32.02
N ILE A 189 -25.39 -5.90 -31.07
CA ILE A 189 -26.59 -6.38 -30.35
C ILE A 189 -27.88 -5.68 -30.85
N LEU A 190 -27.79 -4.74 -31.81
CA LEU A 190 -28.96 -4.08 -32.44
C LEU A 190 -29.20 -4.55 -33.88
#